data_AF-A0A1E5LCY6-F1
#
_entry.id   AF-A0A1E5LCY6-F1
#
_cell.length_a   1.000
_cell.length_b   1.000
_cell.length_c   1.000
_cell.angle_alpha   90.00
_cell.angle_beta   90.00
_cell.angle_gamma   90.00
#
_symmetry.space_group_name_H-M   'P 1'
#
loop_
_entity.id
_entity.type
_entity.pdbx_description
1 polymer ?
#
loop_
_entity_poly.entity_id
_entity_poly.type
_entity_poly.pdbx_seq_one_letter_code
_entity_poly.pdbx_strand_id
1 'polypeptide(L)' 'MNYRYRGEPVRVMEYGGRYVDGIMMGESAEGVWLRGRGGRRIFRPRRLIRTIILLRLLRRAF' A
#
# COMPACT_ATOMS: atom_id res chain seq x y z
N MET A 1 13.78 -6.85 1.75
CA MET A 1 12.31 -6.71 1.82
C MET A 1 11.95 -6.41 3.27
N ASN A 2 11.32 -5.28 3.55
CA ASN A 2 10.87 -4.86 4.87
C ASN A 2 9.39 -5.23 5.07
N TYR A 3 9.07 -5.82 6.22
CA TYR A 3 7.73 -6.33 6.55
C TYR A 3 7.01 -5.53 7.64
N ARG A 4 7.51 -4.34 7.99
CA ARG A 4 6.99 -3.51 9.09
C ARG A 4 5.47 -3.27 9.04
N TYR A 5 4.88 -3.24 7.85
CA TYR A 5 3.45 -3.00 7.64
C TYR A 5 2.73 -4.21 7.05
N ARG A 6 3.34 -5.40 7.07
CA ARG A 6 2.72 -6.60 6.50
C ARG A 6 1.40 -6.92 7.21
N GLY A 7 0.35 -7.20 6.45
CA GLY A 7 -1.01 -7.45 6.95
C GLY A 7 -1.84 -6.19 7.16
N GLU A 8 -1.24 -5.00 7.09
CA GLU A 8 -1.96 -3.75 7.31
C GLU A 8 -2.79 -3.34 6.08
N PRO A 9 -4.01 -2.83 6.27
CA PRO A 9 -4.77 -2.20 5.20
C PRO A 9 -4.15 -0.85 4.86
N VAL A 10 -3.81 -0.65 3.59
CA VAL A 10 -3.14 0.56 3.09
C VAL A 10 -3.82 1.12 1.86
N ARG A 11 -3.66 2.43 1.69
CA ARG A 11 -3.90 3.15 0.43
C ARG A 11 -2.58 3.69 -0.09
N VAL A 12 -2.21 3.29 -1.29
CA VAL A 12 -1.05 3.83 -2.00
C VAL A 12 -1.52 4.95 -2.91
N MET A 13 -0.95 6.14 -2.73
CA MET A 13 -1.17 7.29 -3.60
C MET A 13 -0.03 7.37 -4.61
N GLU A 14 -0.36 7.43 -5.89
CA GLU A 14 0.61 7.55 -6.98
C GLU A 14 0.82 9.01 -7.42
N TYR A 15 1.99 9.32 -7.97
CA TYR A 15 2.22 10.55 -8.74
C TYR A 15 1.30 10.51 -9.96
N GLY A 16 0.32 11.41 -10.02
CA GLY A 16 -0.80 11.38 -10.97
C GLY A 16 -2.18 11.25 -10.32
N GLY A 17 -2.25 11.18 -8.98
CA GLY A 17 -3.52 11.23 -8.25
C GLY A 17 -4.30 9.92 -8.22
N ARG A 18 -3.73 8.83 -8.76
CA ARG A 18 -4.31 7.50 -8.69
C ARG A 18 -4.13 6.91 -7.29
N TYR A 19 -5.15 6.21 -6.81
CA TYR A 19 -5.11 5.47 -5.56
C TYR A 19 -5.22 3.97 -5.79
N VAL A 20 -4.52 3.20 -4.95
CA VAL A 20 -4.56 1.74 -4.95
C VAL A 20 -4.69 1.25 -3.52
N ASP A 21 -5.82 0.64 -3.23
CA ASP A 21 -6.12 0.07 -1.92
C ASP A 21 -5.78 -1.43 -1.88
N GLY A 22 -5.27 -1.89 -0.75
CA GLY A 22 -4.97 -3.31 -0.53
C GLY A 22 -4.40 -3.60 0.84
N ILE A 23 -4.08 -4.87 1.08
CA ILE A 23 -3.33 -5.31 2.27
C ILE A 23 -1.85 -5.36 1.92
N MET A 24 -1.02 -4.68 2.71
CA MET A 24 0.43 -4.67 2.50
C MET A 24 1.01 -6.08 2.72
N MET A 25 1.78 -6.57 1.75
CA MET A 25 2.47 -7.86 1.84
C MET A 25 3.96 -7.68 2.15
N GLY A 26 4.56 -6.58 1.69
CA GLY A 26 5.95 -6.24 1.94
C GLY A 26 6.42 -5.05 1.10
N GLU A 27 7.48 -4.41 1.56
CA GLU A 27 8.11 -3.26 0.92
C GLU A 27 9.57 -3.59 0.55
N SER A 28 10.06 -3.04 -0.55
CA SER A 28 11.47 -3.08 -0.94
C SER A 28 11.90 -1.71 -1.46
N ALA A 29 13.19 -1.55 -1.75
CA ALA A 29 13.69 -0.34 -2.41
C ALA A 29 13.01 -0.09 -3.78
N GLU A 30 12.58 -1.17 -4.44
CA GLU A 30 11.95 -1.13 -5.76
C GLU A 30 10.47 -0.75 -5.72
N GLY A 31 9.79 -0.92 -4.57
CA GLY A 31 8.36 -0.66 -4.45
C GLY A 31 7.65 -1.46 -3.36
N VAL A 32 6.35 -1.58 -3.50
CA VAL A 32 5.49 -2.28 -2.53
C VAL A 32 4.65 -3.36 -3.18
N TRP A 33 4.46 -4.44 -2.44
CA TRP A 33 3.57 -5.53 -2.81
C TRP A 33 2.31 -5.46 -1.96
N LEU A 34 1.16 -5.51 -2.62
CA LEU A 34 -0.16 -5.47 -1.99
C LEU A 34 -0.98 -6.70 -2.41
N ARG A 35 -1.87 -7.14 -1.53
CA ARG A 35 -2.97 -8.04 -1.87
C ARG A 35 -4.22 -7.18 -2.08
N GLY A 36 -4.66 -7.06 -3.33
CA GLY A 36 -5.87 -6.32 -3.68
C GLY A 36 -7.15 -7.14 -3.47
N ARG A 37 -8.30 -6.51 -3.77
CA ARG A 37 -9.60 -7.19 -3.80
C ARG A 37 -9.57 -8.42 -4.71
N GLY A 38 -10.17 -9.52 -4.25
CA GLY A 38 -10.16 -10.81 -4.96
C GLY A 38 -8.86 -11.60 -4.80
N GLY A 39 -7.97 -11.19 -3.89
CA GLY A 39 -6.73 -11.91 -3.60
C GLY A 39 -5.60 -11.69 -4.60
N ARG A 40 -5.81 -10.86 -5.64
CA ARG A 40 -4.76 -10.52 -6.63
C ARG A 40 -3.54 -9.90 -5.96
N ARG A 41 -2.35 -10.33 -6.37
CA ARG A 41 -1.09 -9.68 -5.99
C ARG A 41 -0.85 -8.48 -6.91
N ILE A 42 -0.55 -7.34 -6.31
CA ILE A 42 -0.33 -6.07 -6.99
C ILE A 42 1.05 -5.57 -6.59
N PHE A 43 1.90 -5.30 -7.57
CA PHE A 43 3.15 -4.59 -7.35
C PHE A 43 3.00 -3.12 -7.72
N ARG A 44 3.56 -2.24 -6.90
CA ARG A 44 3.67 -0.80 -7.17
C ARG A 44 5.11 -0.34 -7.09
N PRO A 45 5.71 0.06 -8.22
CA PRO A 45 7.07 0.59 -8.25
C PRO A 45 7.22 1.85 -7.40
N ARG A 46 8.33 1.97 -6.68
CA ARG A 46 8.63 3.10 -5.79
C ARG A 46 8.55 4.44 -6.51
N ARG A 47 9.00 4.50 -7.77
CA ARG A 47 8.93 5.71 -8.62
C ARG A 47 7.53 6.25 -8.86
N LEU A 48 6.50 5.40 -8.75
CA LEU A 48 5.12 5.83 -8.91
C LEU A 48 4.51 6.27 -7.58
N ILE A 49 5.07 5.87 -6.44
CA ILE A 49 4.48 6.07 -5.12
C ILE A 49 4.81 7.46 -4.61
N ARG A 50 3.78 8.28 -4.43
CA ARG A 50 3.88 9.54 -3.71
C ARG A 50 3.83 9.31 -2.20
N THR A 51 2.87 8.51 -1.73
CA THR A 51 2.72 8.23 -0.30
C THR A 51 2.01 6.91 -0.03
N ILE A 52 2.19 6.37 1.17
CA ILE A 52 1.50 5.17 1.66
C ILE A 52 0.75 5.54 2.94
N ILE A 53 -0.55 5.32 2.95
CA ILE A 53 -1.44 5.68 4.05
C ILE A 53 -1.90 4.40 4.75
N LEU A 54 -1.63 4.27 6.05
CA LEU A 54 -2.17 3.20 6.89
C LEU A 54 -3.63 3.49 7.22
N LEU A 55 -4.55 2.68 6.69
CA LEU A 55 -5.99 2.93 6.85
C LEU A 55 -6.49 2.64 8.27
N ARG A 56 -5.77 1.84 9.06
CA ARG A 56 -6.12 1.62 10.48
C ARG A 56 -6.05 2.89 11.32
N LEU A 57 -5.24 3.87 10.92
CA LEU A 57 -5.11 5.15 11.63
C LEU A 57 -6.31 6.08 11.35
N LEU A 58 -7.04 5.84 10.27
CA LEU A 58 -8.21 6.65 9.88
C LEU A 58 -9.50 6.22 10.58
N ARG A 59 -9.55 5.03 11.19
CA ARG A 59 -10.74 4.50 11.89
C ARG A 59 -10.91 5.02 13.32
N ARG A 60 -9.96 5.80 13.85
CA ARG A 60 -9.99 6.28 15.25
C ARG A 60 -10.46 7.73 15.38
N ALA A 61 -10.93 8.34 14.29
CA ALA A 61 -11.27 9.77 14.23
C ALA A 61 -12.77 10.04 13.99
N PHE A 62 -13.64 9.03 14.15
CA PHE A 62 -15.10 9.16 14.08
C PHE A 62 -15.74 8.43 15.26
#